data_AF-A0A352XHV3-F1
#
_entry.id   AF-A0A352XHV3-F1
#
_cell.length_a   1.000
_cell.length_b   1.000
_cell.length_c   1.000
_cell.angle_alpha   90.00
_cell.angle_beta   90.00
_cell.angle_gamma   90.00
#
_symmetry.space_group_name_H-M   'P 1'
#
loop_
_entity.id
_entity.type
_entity.pdbx_description
1 polymer ?
#
loop_
_entity_poly.entity_id
_entity_poly.type
_entity_poly.pdbx_seq_one_letter_code
_entity_poly.pdbx_strand_id
1 'polypeptide(L)' 'DTAFRVFILMASRRLKSDRFFTKDYRAEIYTQLGLDWIDNNSFLTVLRRHHPELAPALVGLENGFAPWRRLGTPVK' A
#
# COMPACT_ATOMS: atom_id res chain seq x y z
N ASP A 1 -11.93 -17.11 13.80
CA ASP A 1 -11.57 -18.19 12.86
C ASP A 1 -12.39 -18.16 11.57
N THR A 2 -13.73 -18.19 11.62
CA THR A 2 -14.61 -18.20 10.44
C THR A 2 -14.37 -17.05 9.45
N ALA A 3 -14.30 -15.80 9.92
CA ALA A 3 -14.06 -14.65 9.04
C ALA A 3 -12.68 -14.68 8.37
N PHE A 4 -11.66 -15.19 9.07
CA PHE A 4 -10.30 -15.29 8.52
C PHE A 4 -10.23 -16.35 7.42
N ARG A 5 -10.93 -17.48 7.56
CA ARG A 5 -11.04 -18.49 6.49
C ARG A 5 -11.69 -17.92 5.23
N VAL A 6 -12.77 -17.15 5.39
CA VAL A 6 -13.38 -16.41 4.28
C VAL A 6 -12.39 -15.41 3.69
N PHE A 7 -11.63 -14.68 4.51
CA PHE A 7 -10.62 -13.74 4.04
C PHE A 7 -9.54 -14.43 3.21
N ILE A 8 -8.99 -15.56 3.65
CA ILE A 8 -7.96 -16.31 2.90
C ILE A 8 -8.44 -16.60 1.47
N LEU A 9 -9.65 -17.13 1.35
CA LEU A 9 -10.25 -17.46 0.06
C LEU A 9 -10.53 -16.20 -0.76
N MET A 10 -11.23 -15.24 -0.18
CA MET A 10 -11.76 -14.09 -0.91
C MET A 10 -10.67 -13.08 -1.28
N ALA A 11 -9.64 -12.91 -0.46
CA ALA A 11 -8.48 -12.07 -0.80
C ALA A 11 -7.73 -12.63 -2.01
N SER A 12 -7.44 -13.94 -1.98
CA SER A 12 -6.79 -14.61 -3.11
C SER A 12 -7.65 -14.55 -4.38
N ARG A 13 -8.97 -14.78 -4.24
CA ARG A 13 -9.91 -14.75 -5.36
C ARG A 13 -9.96 -13.40 -6.04
N ARG A 14 -10.05 -12.30 -5.28
CA ARG A 14 -10.10 -10.93 -5.84
C ARG A 14 -8.94 -10.65 -6.78
N LEU A 15 -7.72 -11.09 -6.45
CA LEU A 15 -6.55 -10.93 -7.32
C LEU A 15 -6.57 -11.90 -8.50
N LYS A 16 -6.81 -13.20 -8.24
CA LYS A 16 -6.72 -14.24 -9.28
C LYS A 16 -7.83 -14.18 -10.33
N SER A 17 -9.02 -13.66 -9.98
CA SER A 17 -10.14 -13.58 -10.92
C SER A 17 -10.16 -12.31 -11.76
N ASP A 18 -9.32 -11.31 -11.41
CA ASP A 18 -9.25 -10.06 -12.15
C ASP A 18 -8.19 -10.17 -13.26
N ARG A 19 -8.58 -9.86 -14.49
CA ARG A 19 -7.67 -9.86 -15.63
C ARG A 19 -6.52 -8.87 -15.45
N PHE A 20 -6.78 -7.72 -14.82
CA PHE A 20 -5.82 -6.64 -14.66
C PHE A 20 -4.74 -6.93 -13.61
N PHE A 21 -4.99 -7.88 -12.71
CA PHE A 21 -3.98 -8.41 -11.78
C PHE A 21 -3.35 -9.73 -12.27
N THR A 22 -3.74 -10.23 -13.45
CA THR A 22 -3.26 -11.50 -14.00
C THR A 22 -2.77 -11.31 -15.44
N LYS A 23 -3.62 -11.63 -16.43
CA LYS A 23 -3.27 -11.64 -17.87
C LYS A 23 -2.82 -10.27 -18.38
N ASP A 24 -3.45 -9.22 -17.88
CA ASP A 24 -3.27 -7.84 -18.34
C ASP A 24 -2.37 -7.02 -17.40
N TYR A 25 -1.73 -7.63 -16.39
CA TYR A 25 -0.71 -6.98 -15.55
C TYR A 25 0.65 -6.93 -16.28
N ARG A 26 0.74 -6.08 -17.31
CA ARG A 26 1.90 -5.98 -18.21
C ARG A 26 2.04 -4.59 -18.82
N ALA A 27 3.23 -4.27 -19.32
CA ALA A 27 3.61 -2.93 -19.75
C ALA A 27 2.78 -2.40 -20.93
N GLU A 28 2.21 -3.26 -21.79
CA GLU A 28 1.35 -2.78 -22.89
C GLU A 28 0.02 -2.21 -22.40
N ILE A 29 -0.42 -2.61 -21.20
CA ILE A 29 -1.67 -2.15 -20.59
C ILE A 29 -1.41 -1.00 -19.61
N TYR A 30 -0.36 -1.15 -18.78
CA TYR A 30 -0.05 -0.21 -17.71
C TYR A 30 1.03 0.83 -18.06
N THR A 31 1.74 0.66 -19.18
CA THR A 31 3.06 1.26 -19.47
C THR A 31 4.14 0.75 -18.51
N GLN A 32 5.40 0.75 -18.95
CA GLN A 32 6.52 0.40 -18.05
C GLN A 32 6.56 1.38 -16.86
N LEU A 33 6.42 2.68 -17.13
CA LEU A 33 6.35 3.71 -16.10
C LEU A 33 5.23 3.46 -15.07
N GLY A 34 4.06 2.98 -15.52
CA GLY A 34 2.94 2.69 -14.62
C GLY A 34 3.18 1.44 -13.76
N LEU A 35 3.80 0.40 -14.30
CA LEU A 35 4.20 -0.76 -13.49
C LEU A 35 5.27 -0.38 -12.46
N ASP A 36 6.30 0.37 -12.88
CA ASP A 36 7.32 0.88 -11.96
C ASP A 36 6.69 1.75 -10.88
N TRP A 37 5.66 2.54 -11.21
CA TRP A 37 4.91 3.29 -10.22
C TRP A 37 4.19 2.37 -9.23
N ILE A 38 3.50 1.33 -9.68
CA ILE A 38 2.82 0.40 -8.77
C ILE A 38 3.83 -0.27 -7.82
N ASP A 39 4.93 -0.78 -8.35
CA ASP A 39 5.93 -1.54 -7.59
C ASP A 39 6.68 -0.68 -6.56
N ASN A 40 6.86 0.61 -6.84
CA ASN A 40 7.58 1.54 -5.96
C ASN A 40 6.67 2.34 -5.02
N ASN A 41 5.36 2.06 -4.98
CA ASN A 41 4.43 2.77 -4.10
C ASN A 41 3.93 1.90 -2.93
N SER A 42 4.02 2.46 -1.73
CA SER A 42 3.34 1.99 -0.52
C SER A 42 2.40 3.04 0.05
N PHE A 43 1.59 2.69 1.06
CA PHE A 43 0.72 3.66 1.74
C PHE A 43 1.50 4.89 2.24
N LEU A 44 2.71 4.70 2.78
CA LEU A 44 3.56 5.80 3.22
C LEU A 44 4.02 6.70 2.07
N THR A 45 4.39 6.12 0.93
CA THR A 45 4.83 6.91 -0.23
C THR A 45 3.71 7.80 -0.76
N VAL A 46 2.46 7.30 -0.75
CA VAL A 46 1.28 8.06 -1.18
C VAL A 46 1.02 9.23 -0.23
N LEU A 47 1.03 8.98 1.09
CA LEU A 47 0.84 10.04 2.08
C LEU A 47 1.92 11.11 1.99
N ARG A 48 3.20 10.72 1.89
CA ARG A 48 4.31 11.68 1.77
C ARG A 48 4.21 12.53 0.50
N ARG A 49 3.69 11.98 -0.60
CA ARG A 49 3.49 12.70 -1.86
C ARG A 49 2.35 13.71 -1.80
N HIS A 50 1.22 13.32 -1.21
CA HIS A 50 -0.02 14.11 -1.28
C HIS A 50 -0.32 14.94 -0.01
N HIS A 51 0.28 14.57 1.12
CA HIS A 51 0.12 15.21 2.43
C HIS A 51 1.48 15.42 3.12
N PRO A 52 2.38 16.22 2.53
CA PRO A 52 3.72 16.45 3.08
C PRO A 52 3.70 17.03 4.51
N GLU A 53 2.62 17.71 4.91
CA GLU A 53 2.38 18.22 6.27
C GLU A 53 2.37 17.14 7.34
N LEU A 54 2.08 15.88 6.98
CA LEU A 54 2.08 14.74 7.90
C LEU A 54 3.50 14.19 8.17
N ALA A 55 4.52 14.67 7.44
CA ALA A 55 5.88 14.16 7.56
C ALA A 55 6.40 14.01 9.00
N PRO A 56 6.18 14.97 9.94
CA PRO A 56 6.64 14.85 11.32
C PRO A 56 6.06 13.64 12.07
N ALA A 57 4.82 13.23 11.76
CA ALA A 57 4.15 12.09 12.38
C ALA A 57 4.60 10.74 11.80
N LEU A 58 5.18 10.75 10.59
CA LEU A 58 5.60 9.56 9.83
C LEU A 58 7.11 9.27 9.94
N VAL A 59 7.87 10.06 10.71
CA VAL A 59 9.32 9.89 10.90
C VAL A 59 9.62 8.56 11.57
N GLY A 60 10.46 7.74 10.92
CA GLY A 60 10.86 6.42 11.41
C GLY A 60 9.81 5.32 11.24
N LEU A 61 8.69 5.62 10.57
CA LEU A 61 7.66 4.63 10.30
C LEU A 61 7.98 3.87 9.00
N GLU A 62 8.04 2.54 9.08
CA GLU A 62 8.22 1.65 7.91
C GLU A 62 6.88 1.15 7.36
N ASN A 63 5.83 1.12 8.19
CA ASN A 63 4.49 0.67 7.83
C ASN A 63 3.44 1.71 8.22
N GLY A 64 2.74 2.28 7.24
CA GLY A 64 1.71 3.32 7.46
C GLY A 64 0.49 2.86 8.26
N PHE A 65 0.27 1.55 8.43
CA PHE A 65 -0.81 1.01 9.26
C PHE A 65 -0.43 0.83 10.74
N ALA A 66 0.85 0.95 11.10
CA ALA A 66 1.26 0.95 12.50
C ALA A 66 0.84 2.28 13.18
N PRO A 67 0.75 2.32 14.53
CA PRO A 67 0.39 3.55 15.23
C PRO A 67 1.35 4.71 14.93
N TRP A 68 0.81 5.87 14.60
CA TRP A 68 1.62 7.05 14.31
C TRP A 68 2.05 7.78 15.58
N ARG A 69 3.17 8.48 15.51
CA ARG A 69 3.64 9.30 16.62
C ARG A 69 2.66 10.44 16.86
N ARG A 70 2.29 10.66 18.13
CA ARG A 70 1.61 11.89 18.53
C ARG A 70 2.63 13.03 18.57
N LEU A 71 2.34 14.10 17.84
CA LEU A 71 3.17 15.31 17.87
C LEU A 71 3.28 15.83 19.31
N GLY A 72 4.49 16.21 19.73
CA GLY A 72 4.78 16.66 21.10
C GLY A 72 5.20 15.55 22.08
N THR A 73 5.21 14.27 21.67
CA THR A 73 5.78 13.19 22.48
C THR A 73 7.29 13.07 22.21
N PRO A 74 8.18 12.97 23.23
CA PRO A 74 9.61 12.79 23.04
C PRO A 74 9.92 11.54 22.20
N VAL A 75 10.93 11.62 21.33
CA VAL A 75 11.45 10.46 20.60
C VAL A 75 12.22 9.60 21.61
N LYS A 76 11.80 8.34 21.77
CA LYS A 76 12.58 7.34 22.50
C LYS A 76 13.78 6.90 21.66
#